data_AF-A0A813HRR9-F1
#
_entry.id   AF-A0A813HRR9-F1
#
_cell.length_a   1.000
_cell.length_b   1.000
_cell.length_c   1.000
_cell.angle_alpha   90.00
_cell.angle_beta   90.00
_cell.angle_gamma   90.00
#
_symmetry.space_group_name_H-M   'P 1'
#
loop_
_entity.id
_entity.type
_entity.pdbx_description
1 polymer ?
#
loop_
_entity_poly.entity_id
_entity_poly.type
_entity_poly.pdbx_seq_one_letter_code
_entity_poly.pdbx_strand_id
1 'polypeptide(L)'
;MFVVRVAGNSLDTTTTASLQFAVHHLSVKVLMVMGHEGRGAIKAAGLPIAQIEQEPQELANALKMLKRGLDEHRLKNKHDARAYDREAVITNVRRQVEGLCRDAAI
;
A
#
# COMPACT_ATOMS: atom_id res chain seq x y z
N MET A 1 16.07 14.23 3.23
CA MET A 1 14.87 13.50 2.76
C MET A 1 14.18 12.91 3.98
N PHE A 2 12.91 13.23 4.23
CA PHE A 2 12.12 12.59 5.28
C PHE A 2 11.54 11.29 4.71
N VAL A 3 11.76 10.15 5.37
CA VAL A 3 11.48 8.83 4.81
C VAL A 3 10.65 8.01 5.78
N VAL A 4 9.50 7.52 5.30
CA VAL A 4 8.68 6.52 5.98
C VAL A 4 8.70 5.25 5.16
N ARG A 5 9.08 4.12 5.77
CA ARG A 5 9.15 2.81 5.10
C ARG A 5 8.40 1.77 5.92
N VAL A 6 7.29 1.31 5.35
CA VAL A 6 6.44 0.27 5.91
C VAL A 6 6.05 -0.75 4.84
N ALA A 7 5.60 -1.92 5.26
CA ALA A 7 5.15 -2.97 4.35
C ALA A 7 4.00 -2.46 3.46
N GLY A 8 4.11 -2.64 2.15
CA GLY A 8 3.06 -2.22 1.21
C GLY A 8 2.82 -0.71 1.10
N ASN A 9 3.62 0.16 1.73
CA ASN A 9 3.29 1.59 1.91
C ASN A 9 1.93 1.77 2.61
N SER A 10 1.59 0.90 3.55
CA SER A 10 0.34 0.97 4.30
C SER A 10 0.19 2.32 5.01
N LEU A 11 -0.93 3.01 4.78
CA LEU A 11 -1.31 4.22 5.51
C LEU A 11 -2.01 3.85 6.83
N ASP A 12 -1.23 3.29 7.75
CA ASP A 12 -1.67 3.12 9.15
C ASP A 12 -1.54 4.42 9.95
N THR A 13 -2.04 4.43 11.18
CA THR A 13 -2.05 5.62 12.05
C THR A 13 -0.67 6.26 12.18
N THR A 14 0.37 5.46 12.40
CA THR A 14 1.73 5.96 12.62
C THR A 14 2.37 6.48 11.33
N THR A 15 2.12 5.81 10.20
CA THR A 15 2.57 6.24 8.88
C THR A 15 1.92 7.58 8.51
N THR A 16 0.60 7.69 8.65
CA THR A 16 -0.15 8.93 8.36
C THR A 16 0.31 10.07 9.26
N ALA A 17 0.42 9.85 10.57
CA ALA A 17 0.91 10.87 11.50
C ALA A 17 2.33 11.35 11.16
N SER A 18 3.20 10.44 10.71
CA SER A 18 4.57 10.80 10.27
C SER A 18 4.56 11.68 9.03
N LEU A 19 3.65 11.42 8.08
CA LEU A 19 3.50 12.24 6.87
C LEU A 19 2.92 13.62 7.18
N GLN A 20 1.88 13.69 8.00
CA GLN A 20 1.32 14.95 8.49
C GLN A 20 2.36 15.79 9.23
N PHE A 21 3.21 15.16 10.05
CA PHE A 21 4.32 15.85 10.70
C PHE A 21 5.29 16.48 9.68
N ALA A 22 5.66 15.72 8.64
CA ALA A 22 6.53 16.25 7.59
C ALA A 22 5.89 17.45 6.86
N VAL A 23 4.58 17.41 6.60
CA VAL A 23 3.85 18.51 5.96
C VAL A 23 3.79 19.72 6.89
N HIS A 24 3.29 19.57 8.11
CA HIS A 24 3.00 20.68 9.02
C HIS A 24 4.23 21.27 9.71
N HIS A 25 5.21 20.45 10.08
CA HIS A 25 6.35 20.89 10.87
C HIS A 25 7.63 21.04 10.04
N LEU A 26 7.80 20.24 8.98
CA LEU A 26 8.97 20.33 8.10
C LEU A 26 8.67 21.09 6.81
N SER A 27 7.42 21.48 6.57
CA SER A 27 7.00 22.26 5.40
C SER A 27 7.38 21.63 4.05
N VAL A 28 7.36 20.29 3.96
CA VAL A 28 7.67 19.59 2.71
C VAL A 28 6.67 19.98 1.62
N LYS A 29 7.15 20.15 0.38
CA LYS A 29 6.33 20.56 -0.77
C LYS A 29 5.99 19.42 -1.72
N VAL A 30 6.62 18.27 -1.52
CA VAL A 30 6.46 17.08 -2.36
C VAL A 30 6.40 15.85 -1.47
N LEU A 31 5.35 15.07 -1.66
CA LEU A 31 5.24 13.70 -1.15
C LEU A 31 5.35 12.73 -2.32
N MET A 32 6.13 11.68 -2.14
CA MET A 32 6.36 10.67 -3.16
C MET A 32 6.08 9.28 -2.60
N VAL A 33 5.12 8.58 -3.21
CA VAL A 33 4.84 7.17 -2.92
C VAL A 33 5.64 6.30 -3.89
N MET A 34 6.69 5.65 -3.40
CA MET A 34 7.53 4.78 -4.21
C MET A 34 7.12 3.31 -4.05
N GLY A 35 6.62 2.70 -5.13
CA GLY A 35 6.47 1.25 -5.25
C GLY A 35 7.68 0.61 -5.94
N HIS A 36 7.80 -0.71 -5.83
CA HIS A 36 8.82 -1.48 -6.55
C HIS A 36 8.25 -2.85 -6.94
N GLU A 37 8.79 -3.44 -8.02
CA GLU A 37 8.44 -4.80 -8.44
C GLU A 37 8.90 -5.85 -7.43
N GLY A 38 8.29 -7.04 -7.46
CA GLY A 38 8.65 -8.17 -6.58
C GLY A 38 8.31 -7.92 -5.12
N ARG A 39 7.26 -7.13 -4.85
CA ARG A 39 6.96 -6.66 -3.50
C ARG A 39 6.18 -7.70 -2.69
N GLY A 40 6.88 -8.39 -1.78
CA GLY A 40 6.34 -9.49 -0.97
C GLY A 40 5.02 -9.17 -0.27
N ALA A 41 4.88 -7.99 0.35
CA ALA A 41 3.63 -7.61 1.03
C ALA A 41 2.42 -7.48 0.09
N ILE A 42 2.63 -6.98 -1.13
CA ILE A 42 1.55 -6.85 -2.13
C ILE A 42 1.20 -8.23 -2.70
N LYS A 43 2.21 -9.06 -2.96
CA LYS A 43 2.01 -10.45 -3.35
C LYS A 43 1.21 -11.24 -2.30
N ALA A 44 1.56 -11.10 -1.02
CA ALA A 44 0.86 -11.74 0.09
C ALA A 44 -0.59 -11.23 0.23
N ALA A 45 -0.82 -9.92 0.06
CA ALA A 45 -2.17 -9.36 0.04
C ALA A 45 -3.01 -9.86 -1.15
N GLY A 46 -2.37 -10.31 -2.23
CA GLY A 46 -3.02 -10.95 -3.38
C GLY A 46 -3.53 -12.37 -3.12
N LEU A 47 -3.15 -13.02 -2.01
CA LEU A 47 -3.57 -14.38 -1.69
C LEU A 47 -5.09 -14.46 -1.36
N PRO A 48 -5.69 -15.66 -1.43
CA PRO A 48 -7.03 -15.89 -0.90
C PRO A 48 -7.13 -15.54 0.59
N ILE A 49 -8.28 -15.00 1.02
CA ILE A 49 -8.50 -14.59 2.42
C ILE A 49 -8.23 -15.74 3.40
N ALA A 50 -8.66 -16.96 3.06
CA ALA A 50 -8.42 -18.15 3.88
C ALA A 50 -6.93 -18.49 4.09
N GLN A 51 -6.05 -18.08 3.17
CA GLN A 51 -4.60 -18.21 3.34
C GLN A 51 -4.04 -17.07 4.18
N ILE A 52 -4.52 -15.83 3.96
CA ILE A 52 -4.14 -14.67 4.78
C ILE A 52 -4.51 -14.90 6.26
N GLU A 53 -5.62 -15.58 6.53
CA GLU A 53 -6.08 -15.91 7.88
C GLU A 53 -5.24 -16.96 8.62
N GLN A 54 -4.28 -17.60 7.94
CA GLN A 54 -3.32 -18.50 8.58
C GLN A 54 -2.10 -17.74 9.13
N GLU A 55 -1.92 -16.48 8.74
CA GLU A 55 -0.85 -15.63 9.25
C GLU A 55 -1.16 -15.12 10.66
N PRO A 56 -0.13 -14.68 11.43
CA PRO A 56 -0.35 -14.00 12.70
C PRO A 56 -1.33 -12.83 12.57
N GLN A 57 -2.17 -12.62 13.58
CA GLN A 57 -3.32 -11.71 13.53
C GLN A 57 -3.00 -10.31 12.97
N GLU A 58 -1.93 -9.67 13.45
CA GLU A 58 -1.55 -8.33 12.99
C GLU A 58 -1.10 -8.31 11.52
N LEU A 59 -0.37 -9.34 11.10
CA LEU A 59 0.03 -9.49 9.70
C LEU A 59 -1.19 -9.74 8.82
N ALA A 60 -2.09 -10.64 9.23
CA ALA A 60 -3.34 -10.90 8.51
C ALA A 60 -4.18 -9.62 8.37
N ASN A 61 -4.27 -8.80 9.42
CA ASN A 61 -4.97 -7.51 9.40
C ASN A 61 -4.32 -6.55 8.38
N ALA A 62 -3.00 -6.40 8.40
CA ALA A 62 -2.27 -5.55 7.46
C ALA A 62 -2.47 -6.02 6.00
N LEU A 63 -2.38 -7.32 5.75
CA LEU A 63 -2.58 -7.90 4.43
C LEU A 63 -4.01 -7.73 3.93
N LYS A 64 -5.03 -7.90 4.79
CA LYS A 64 -6.43 -7.63 4.44
C LYS A 64 -6.66 -6.16 4.12
N MET A 65 -6.02 -5.23 4.84
CA MET A 65 -6.09 -3.81 4.54
C MET A 65 -5.47 -3.47 3.19
N LEU A 66 -4.28 -4.01 2.88
CA LEU A 66 -3.66 -3.85 1.57
C LEU A 66 -4.52 -4.48 0.45
N LYS A 67 -5.08 -5.66 0.69
CA LYS A 67 -5.94 -6.38 -0.26
C LYS A 67 -7.16 -5.57 -0.68
N ARG A 68 -7.80 -4.85 0.24
CA ARG A 68 -8.93 -3.95 -0.07
C ARG A 68 -8.57 -2.85 -1.08
N GLY A 69 -7.29 -2.46 -1.14
CA GLY A 69 -6.78 -1.49 -2.11
C GLY A 69 -6.40 -2.09 -3.46
N LEU A 70 -6.31 -3.42 -3.57
CA LEU A 70 -6.05 -4.13 -4.81
C LEU A 70 -7.38 -4.37 -5.52
N ASP A 71 -7.59 -3.68 -6.65
CA ASP A 71 -8.74 -3.90 -7.52
C ASP A 71 -8.64 -5.30 -8.16
N GLU A 72 -9.25 -6.30 -7.52
CA GLU A 72 -9.24 -7.67 -7.99
C GLU A 72 -9.87 -7.82 -9.39
N HIS A 73 -10.85 -6.99 -9.74
CA HIS A 73 -11.48 -7.05 -11.05
C HIS A 73 -10.48 -6.62 -12.14
N ARG A 74 -9.72 -5.57 -11.89
CA ARG A 74 -8.63 -5.11 -12.76
C ARG A 74 -7.48 -6.12 -12.85
N LEU A 75 -7.24 -6.89 -11.80
CA LEU A 75 -6.17 -7.88 -11.73
C LEU A 75 -6.54 -9.25 -12.37
N LYS A 76 -7.82 -9.63 -12.37
CA LYS A 76 -8.30 -10.93 -12.89
C LYS A 76 -7.94 -11.22 -14.35
N ASN A 77 -7.76 -10.19 -15.16
CA ASN A 77 -7.51 -10.35 -16.60
C ASN A 77 -6.01 -10.54 -16.95
N LYS A 78 -5.12 -10.55 -15.96
CA LYS A 78 -3.66 -10.68 -16.16
C LYS A 78 -3.22 -12.11 -15.89
N HIS A 79 -2.90 -12.84 -16.96
CA HIS A 79 -2.47 -14.25 -16.89
C HIS A 79 -0.95 -14.40 -16.68
N ASP A 80 -0.16 -13.39 -17.07
CA ASP A 80 1.28 -13.36 -16.79
C ASP A 80 1.56 -12.90 -15.36
N ALA A 81 2.30 -13.71 -14.61
CA ALA A 81 2.61 -13.47 -13.20
C ALA A 81 3.40 -12.16 -12.99
N ARG A 82 4.30 -11.81 -13.92
CA ARG A 82 5.06 -10.54 -13.83
C ARG A 82 4.18 -9.33 -14.10
N ALA A 83 3.34 -9.41 -15.13
CA ALA A 83 2.35 -8.37 -15.42
C ALA A 83 1.35 -8.18 -14.28
N TYR A 84 0.91 -9.28 -13.65
CA TYR A 84 0.07 -9.23 -12.45
C TYR A 84 0.76 -8.50 -11.30
N ASP A 85 2.00 -8.88 -10.96
CA ASP A 85 2.76 -8.27 -9.86
C ASP A 85 2.97 -6.77 -10.08
N ARG A 86 3.36 -6.37 -11.30
CA ARG A 86 3.49 -4.97 -11.70
C ARG A 86 2.19 -4.19 -11.52
N GLU A 87 1.08 -4.74 -12.03
CA GLU A 87 -0.21 -4.07 -11.95
C GLU A 87 -0.72 -3.97 -10.51
N ALA A 88 -0.48 -4.99 -9.68
CA ALA A 88 -0.83 -4.97 -8.27
C ALA A 88 -0.04 -3.89 -7.51
N VAL A 89 1.27 -3.75 -7.79
CA VAL A 89 2.10 -2.69 -7.21
C VAL A 89 1.63 -1.31 -7.65
N ILE A 90 1.35 -1.12 -8.95
CA ILE A 90 0.85 0.16 -9.49
C ILE A 90 -0.49 0.52 -8.87
N THR A 91 -1.41 -0.43 -8.79
CA THR A 91 -2.73 -0.25 -8.17
C THR A 91 -2.59 0.15 -6.70
N ASN A 92 -1.72 -0.53 -5.95
CA ASN A 92 -1.44 -0.15 -4.57
C ASN A 92 -0.87 1.28 -4.46
N VAL A 93 0.13 1.64 -5.25
CA VAL A 93 0.72 2.99 -5.22
C VAL A 93 -0.34 4.05 -5.51
N ARG A 94 -1.16 3.86 -6.55
CA ARG A 94 -2.28 4.76 -6.85
C ARG A 94 -3.25 4.87 -5.69
N ARG A 95 -3.57 3.75 -5.05
CA ARG A 95 -4.48 3.75 -3.91
C ARG A 95 -3.93 4.52 -2.71
N GLN A 96 -2.64 4.41 -2.42
CA GLN A 96 -2.02 5.20 -1.35
C GLN A 96 -2.00 6.69 -1.71
N VAL A 97 -1.69 7.05 -2.97
CA VAL A 97 -1.77 8.44 -3.44
C VAL A 97 -3.19 8.99 -3.29
N GLU A 98 -4.21 8.25 -3.71
CA GLU A 98 -5.62 8.63 -3.52
C GLU A 98 -5.98 8.81 -2.04
N GLY A 99 -5.48 7.94 -1.17
CA GLY A 99 -5.67 8.06 0.28
C GLY A 99 -5.09 9.36 0.82
N LEU A 100 -3.86 9.67 0.43
CA LEU A 100 -3.18 10.91 0.82
C LEU A 100 -3.90 12.15 0.28
N CYS A 101 -4.34 12.14 -0.97
CA CYS A 101 -5.09 13.26 -1.57
C CYS A 101 -6.46 13.51 -0.93
N ARG A 102 -6.99 12.58 -0.12
CA ARG A 102 -8.25 12.75 0.61
C ARG A 102 -8.05 13.18 2.06
N ASP A 103 -6.82 13.13 2.57
CA ASP A 103 -6.50 13.58 3.92
C ASP A 103 -6.39 15.11 3.90
N ALA A 104 -7.30 15.81 4.58
CA ALA A 104 -7.31 17.27 4.63
C ALA A 104 -6.11 17.87 5.37
N ALA A 105 -5.34 17.06 6.11
CA ALA A 105 -4.11 17.47 6.78
C ALA A 105 -2.85 17.32 5.90
N ILE A 106 -2.98 16.81 4.66
CA ILE A 106 -1.88 16.65 3.70
C ILE A 106 -2.15 17.51 2.46
#